data_AF-A0A2X1QNV4-F1
#
_entry.id   AF-A0A2X1QNV4-F1
#
_cell.length_a   1.000
_cell.length_b   1.000
_cell.length_c   1.000
_cell.angle_alpha   90.00
_cell.angle_beta   90.00
_cell.angle_gamma   90.00
#
_symmetry.space_group_name_H-M   'P 1'
#
loop_
_entity.id
_entity.type
_entity.pdbx_description
1 polymer ?
#
loop_
_entity_poly.entity_id
_entity_poly.type
_entity_poly.pdbx_seq_one_letter_code
_entity_poly.pdbx_strand_id
1 'polypeptide(L)'
;MTELDSGFVIQGGSERGHQLISGLNLSLATTQQGNDAGQEIANADAMQTKRIPLDNQRGLRDLLFSNLGHPRWEEVAERCLSCGNCTSVCPTCFCHSEITNPSLDGQGSTLEREWDSCFTEGHSYLAGHPIRDDTKKRYRQWLTHKVGSWFDQFDTSGCVGCGRCITWCPVGIDITEELAAISGESNVRETK
;
A
#
# COMPACT_ATOMS: atom_id res chain seq x y z
N MET A 1 -7.28 4.68 -16.80
CA MET A 1 -7.65 3.55 -17.67
C MET A 1 -8.75 2.81 -16.96
N THR A 2 -9.86 2.54 -17.64
CA THR A 2 -11.03 1.87 -17.09
C THR A 2 -11.32 0.65 -17.97
N GLU A 3 -11.51 -0.50 -17.33
CA GLU A 3 -11.88 -1.73 -18.01
C GLU A 3 -13.38 -1.75 -18.30
N LEU A 4 -13.74 -2.19 -19.50
CA LEU A 4 -15.09 -2.45 -19.98
C LEU A 4 -15.12 -3.86 -20.59
N ASP A 5 -16.30 -4.45 -20.77
CA ASP A 5 -16.43 -5.75 -21.44
C ASP A 5 -15.81 -5.78 -22.85
N SER A 6 -15.81 -4.63 -23.53
CA SER A 6 -15.27 -4.46 -24.89
C SER A 6 -13.77 -4.12 -24.96
N GLY A 7 -13.09 -3.92 -23.82
CA GLY A 7 -11.69 -3.52 -23.75
C GLY A 7 -11.41 -2.41 -22.73
N PHE A 8 -10.42 -1.56 -22.98
CA PHE A 8 -10.02 -0.50 -22.05
C PHE A 8 -10.24 0.90 -22.62
N VAL A 9 -10.77 1.80 -21.80
CA VAL A 9 -10.83 3.24 -22.08
C VAL A 9 -9.68 3.92 -21.34
N ILE A 10 -8.87 4.70 -22.06
CA ILE A 10 -7.73 5.44 -21.49
C ILE A 10 -8.00 6.93 -21.65
N GLN A 11 -7.82 7.68 -20.57
CA GLN A 11 -7.91 9.14 -20.55
C GLN A 11 -6.62 9.72 -19.99
N GLY A 12 -6.15 10.82 -20.60
CA GLY A 12 -5.04 11.61 -20.08
C GLY A 12 -5.49 12.47 -18.91
N GLY A 13 -4.88 12.29 -17.74
CA GLY A 13 -5.14 13.15 -16.56
C GLY A 13 -4.35 14.45 -16.56
N SER A 14 -3.48 14.66 -17.55
CA SER A 14 -2.60 15.83 -17.67
C SER A 14 -2.23 16.07 -19.13
N GLU A 15 -1.70 17.27 -19.43
CA GLU A 15 -1.20 17.61 -20.76
C GLU A 15 -0.15 16.60 -21.26
N ARG A 16 0.81 16.23 -20.40
CA ARG A 16 1.80 15.20 -20.70
C ARG A 16 1.15 13.84 -20.97
N GLY A 17 0.10 13.50 -20.23
CA GLY A 17 -0.68 12.29 -20.47
C GLY A 17 -1.36 12.28 -21.84
N HIS A 18 -1.96 13.41 -22.25
CA HIS A 18 -2.56 13.56 -23.57
C HIS A 18 -1.53 13.41 -24.71
N GLN A 19 -0.36 14.02 -24.56
CA GLN A 19 0.74 13.89 -25.53
C GLN A 19 1.19 12.43 -25.69
N LEU A 20 1.37 11.71 -24.57
CA LEU A 20 1.69 10.29 -24.60
C LEU A 20 0.63 9.46 -25.32
N ILE A 21 -0.65 9.68 -24.99
CA ILE A 21 -1.78 8.95 -25.61
C ILE A 21 -1.87 9.23 -27.12
N SER A 22 -1.62 10.48 -27.54
CA SER A 22 -1.66 10.86 -28.95
C SER A 22 -0.60 10.17 -29.81
N GLY A 23 0.50 9.71 -29.20
CA GLY A 23 1.54 8.93 -29.87
C GLY A 23 1.25 7.43 -29.96
N LEU A 24 0.17 6.94 -29.33
CA LEU A 24 -0.24 5.54 -29.37
C LEU A 24 -1.20 5.31 -30.55
N ASN A 25 -1.10 4.14 -31.19
CA ASN A 25 -2.02 3.74 -32.26
C ASN A 25 -3.36 3.24 -31.67
N LEU A 26 -4.10 4.14 -31.04
CA LEU A 26 -5.39 3.87 -30.38
C LEU A 26 -6.55 4.46 -31.17
N SER A 27 -7.68 3.78 -31.14
CA SER A 27 -8.94 4.34 -31.66
C SER A 27 -9.55 5.30 -30.64
N LEU A 28 -10.18 6.38 -31.11
CA LEU A 28 -10.94 7.27 -30.23
C LEU A 28 -12.12 6.51 -29.62
N ALA A 29 -12.29 6.66 -28.31
CA ALA A 29 -13.43 6.08 -27.60
C ALA A 29 -14.73 6.75 -28.06
N THR A 30 -15.78 5.94 -28.23
CA THR A 30 -17.12 6.45 -28.52
C THR A 30 -17.71 7.14 -27.28
N THR A 31 -18.72 7.99 -27.48
CA THR A 31 -19.45 8.62 -26.37
C THR A 31 -20.03 7.58 -25.40
N GLN A 32 -20.54 6.45 -25.92
CA GLN A 32 -21.07 5.38 -25.08
C GLN A 32 -19.99 4.76 -24.20
N GLN A 33 -18.82 4.41 -24.77
CA GLN A 33 -17.70 3.88 -23.99
C GLN A 33 -17.20 4.87 -22.92
N GLY A 34 -17.24 6.17 -23.21
CA GLY A 34 -16.92 7.21 -22.23
C GLY A 34 -17.91 7.23 -21.06
N ASN A 35 -19.21 7.11 -21.34
CA ASN A 35 -20.25 7.04 -20.32
C ASN A 35 -20.14 5.76 -19.48
N ASP A 36 -19.94 4.61 -20.12
CA ASP A 36 -19.79 3.32 -19.44
C ASP A 36 -18.56 3.34 -18.52
N ALA A 37 -17.43 3.88 -18.99
CA ALA A 37 -16.23 4.04 -18.17
C ALA A 37 -16.47 4.99 -16.98
N GLY A 38 -17.25 6.05 -17.16
CA GLY A 38 -17.67 6.93 -16.07
C GLY A 38 -18.54 6.21 -15.04
N GLN A 39 -19.45 5.35 -15.49
CA GLN A 39 -20.32 4.56 -14.62
C GLN A 39 -19.52 3.53 -13.82
N GLU A 40 -18.55 2.85 -14.43
CA GLU A 40 -17.67 1.90 -13.71
C GLU A 40 -16.87 2.58 -12.60
N ILE A 41 -16.36 3.79 -12.85
CA ILE A 41 -15.68 4.59 -11.83
C ILE A 41 -16.64 4.97 -10.70
N ALA A 42 -17.85 5.42 -11.03
CA ALA A 42 -18.87 5.79 -10.05
C ALA A 42 -19.33 4.58 -9.20
N ASN A 43 -19.49 3.42 -9.83
CA ASN A 43 -19.80 2.16 -9.15
C ASN A 43 -18.70 1.77 -8.18
N ALA A 44 -17.43 1.81 -8.63
CA ALA A 44 -16.28 1.52 -7.79
C ALA A 44 -16.20 2.49 -6.60
N ASP A 45 -16.47 3.77 -6.80
CA ASP A 45 -16.50 4.78 -5.73
C ASP A 45 -17.61 4.51 -4.71
N ALA A 46 -18.82 4.19 -5.18
CA ALA A 46 -19.97 3.87 -4.33
C ALA A 46 -19.75 2.59 -3.50
N MET A 47 -18.93 1.66 -3.98
CA MET A 47 -18.55 0.46 -3.24
C MET A 47 -17.51 0.72 -2.13
N GLN A 48 -16.80 1.85 -2.16
CA GLN A 48 -15.84 2.22 -1.11
C GLN A 48 -16.56 2.82 0.09
N THR A 49 -16.94 1.98 1.06
CA THR A 49 -17.68 2.39 2.27
C THR A 49 -16.78 2.77 3.45
N LYS A 50 -15.46 2.50 3.35
CA LYS A 50 -14.47 2.82 4.38
C LYS A 50 -13.55 3.95 3.92
N ARG A 51 -13.01 4.69 4.88
CA ARG A 51 -12.01 5.74 4.67
C ARG A 51 -10.84 5.58 5.63
N ILE A 52 -9.71 6.18 5.25
CA ILE A 52 -8.57 6.35 6.15
C ILE A 52 -8.83 7.62 6.99
N PRO A 53 -8.67 7.55 8.32
CA PRO A 53 -8.76 8.71 9.21
C PRO A 53 -7.90 9.90 8.78
N LEU A 54 -8.27 11.10 9.22
CA LEU A 54 -7.60 12.38 8.95
C LEU A 54 -7.39 12.61 7.45
N ASP A 55 -8.35 12.15 6.64
CA ASP A 55 -8.34 12.24 5.18
C ASP A 55 -7.05 11.72 4.53
N ASN A 56 -6.39 10.76 5.20
CA ASN A 56 -5.12 10.20 4.79
C ASN A 56 -4.03 11.27 4.54
N GLN A 57 -4.01 12.32 5.38
CA GLN A 57 -3.08 13.46 5.29
C GLN A 57 -1.95 13.38 6.33
N ARG A 58 -1.00 14.33 6.24
CA ARG A 58 0.17 14.43 7.14
C ARG A 58 -0.18 14.43 8.64
N GLY A 59 -1.37 14.89 9.03
CA GLY A 59 -1.82 14.80 10.44
C GLY A 59 -1.84 13.36 10.98
N LEU A 60 -2.11 12.37 10.13
CA LEU A 60 -2.08 10.96 10.51
C LEU A 60 -0.67 10.48 10.86
N ARG A 61 0.35 10.99 10.15
CA ARG A 61 1.75 10.72 10.45
C ARG A 61 2.06 11.15 11.88
N ASP A 62 1.80 12.40 12.23
CA ASP A 62 2.12 12.92 13.57
C ASP A 62 1.36 12.18 14.67
N LEU A 63 0.08 11.91 14.46
CA LEU A 63 -0.73 11.12 15.38
C LEU A 63 -0.13 9.74 15.63
N LEU A 64 0.25 8.99 14.58
CA LEU A 64 0.79 7.65 14.73
C LEU A 64 2.13 7.62 15.46
N PHE A 65 3.02 8.58 15.17
CA PHE A 65 4.32 8.68 15.84
C PHE A 65 4.21 9.15 17.30
N SER A 66 3.18 9.91 17.65
CA SER A 66 2.86 10.24 19.05
C SER A 66 2.19 9.08 19.81
N ASN A 67 1.67 8.06 19.12
CA ASN A 67 0.92 6.95 19.69
C ASN A 67 1.60 5.57 19.51
N LEU A 68 2.93 5.52 19.50
CA LEU A 68 3.67 4.25 19.35
C LEU A 68 3.44 3.25 20.51
N GLY A 69 2.96 3.73 21.66
CA GLY A 69 2.61 2.93 22.83
C GLY A 69 1.13 2.52 22.93
N HIS A 70 0.31 2.82 21.92
CA HIS A 70 -1.12 2.51 21.94
C HIS A 70 -1.38 0.98 22.03
N PRO A 71 -2.32 0.50 22.86
CA PRO A 71 -2.56 -0.93 23.08
C PRO A 71 -2.98 -1.67 21.80
N ARG A 72 -3.61 -0.95 20.86
CA ARG A 72 -4.04 -1.52 19.57
C ARG A 72 -2.91 -2.21 18.80
N TRP A 73 -1.66 -1.77 18.95
CA TRP A 73 -0.52 -2.43 18.31
C TRP A 73 -0.33 -3.87 18.79
N GLU A 74 -0.59 -4.13 20.07
CA GLU A 74 -0.54 -5.49 20.65
C GLU A 74 -1.75 -6.31 20.19
N GLU A 75 -2.95 -5.74 20.25
CA GLU A 75 -4.20 -6.41 19.82
C GLU A 75 -4.16 -6.88 18.35
N VAL A 76 -3.50 -6.12 17.48
CA VAL A 76 -3.29 -6.55 16.09
C VAL A 76 -2.22 -7.63 16.00
N ALA A 77 -1.14 -7.51 16.78
CA ALA A 77 -0.05 -8.47 16.76
C ALA A 77 -0.47 -9.87 17.21
N GLU A 78 -1.39 -9.97 18.17
CA GLU A 78 -1.98 -11.23 18.63
C GLU A 78 -2.75 -11.98 17.52
N ARG A 79 -3.32 -11.24 16.56
CA ARG A 79 -4.06 -11.80 15.42
C ARG A 79 -3.17 -12.01 14.19
N CYS A 80 -2.16 -11.18 14.01
CA CYS A 80 -1.37 -11.11 12.79
C CYS A 80 -0.41 -12.29 12.67
N LEU A 81 -0.49 -13.01 11.55
CA LEU A 81 0.39 -14.16 11.24
C LEU A 81 1.78 -13.75 10.73
N SER A 82 2.07 -12.44 10.58
CA SER A 82 3.28 -11.94 9.90
C SER A 82 3.54 -12.55 8.52
N CYS A 83 2.47 -12.92 7.79
CA CYS A 83 2.58 -13.65 6.51
C CYS A 83 3.05 -12.82 5.30
N GLY A 84 3.13 -11.49 5.41
CA GLY A 84 3.61 -10.61 4.33
C GLY A 84 2.63 -10.39 3.15
N ASN A 85 1.46 -11.03 3.10
CA ASN A 85 0.49 -10.83 2.01
C ASN A 85 0.17 -9.35 1.75
N CYS A 86 0.01 -8.57 2.82
CA CYS A 86 -0.32 -7.14 2.73
C CYS A 86 0.76 -6.29 2.07
N THR A 87 2.02 -6.75 2.02
CA THR A 87 3.09 -6.12 1.24
C THR A 87 3.15 -6.69 -0.17
N SER A 88 2.98 -8.00 -0.35
CA SER A 88 3.09 -8.66 -1.65
C SER A 88 2.00 -8.24 -2.65
N VAL A 89 0.77 -7.97 -2.17
CA VAL A 89 -0.34 -7.53 -3.04
C VAL A 89 -0.44 -6.01 -3.20
N CYS A 90 0.40 -5.25 -2.50
CA CYS A 90 0.30 -3.80 -2.45
C CYS A 90 1.16 -3.17 -3.56
N PRO A 91 0.56 -2.39 -4.47
CA PRO A 91 1.30 -1.82 -5.61
C PRO A 91 2.29 -0.71 -5.21
N THR A 92 2.21 -0.21 -3.98
CA THR A 92 3.11 0.83 -3.48
C THR A 92 4.22 0.26 -2.60
N CYS A 93 4.16 -1.00 -2.18
CA CYS A 93 5.21 -1.61 -1.37
C CYS A 93 6.45 -1.92 -2.22
N PHE A 94 7.62 -1.54 -1.71
CA PHE A 94 8.90 -1.65 -2.42
C PHE A 94 10.01 -2.32 -1.58
N CYS A 95 9.62 -3.08 -0.56
CA CYS A 95 10.58 -3.81 0.29
C CYS A 95 11.40 -4.80 -0.54
N HIS A 96 12.72 -4.81 -0.28
CA HIS A 96 13.67 -5.73 -0.90
C HIS A 96 14.76 -6.10 0.10
N SER A 97 15.48 -7.17 -0.19
CA SER A 97 16.72 -7.58 0.46
C SER A 97 17.86 -7.57 -0.56
N GLU A 98 19.07 -7.30 -0.09
CA GLU A 98 20.29 -7.50 -0.86
C GLU A 98 20.91 -8.87 -0.54
N ILE A 99 21.14 -9.68 -1.57
CA ILE A 99 21.85 -10.96 -1.46
C ILE A 99 23.20 -10.86 -2.15
N THR A 100 24.24 -11.38 -1.48
CA THR A 100 25.54 -11.62 -2.08
C THR A 100 25.69 -13.09 -2.44
N ASN A 101 25.83 -13.39 -3.74
CA ASN A 101 26.07 -14.73 -4.24
C ASN A 101 27.57 -14.87 -4.61
N PRO A 102 28.38 -15.59 -3.81
CA PRO A 102 29.79 -15.82 -4.14
C PRO A 102 29.91 -16.77 -5.32
N SER A 103 30.84 -16.47 -6.24
CA SER A 103 31.19 -17.37 -7.34
C SER A 103 31.90 -18.62 -6.80
N LEU A 104 31.57 -19.78 -7.36
CA LEU A 104 32.15 -21.06 -6.94
C LEU A 104 33.66 -21.17 -7.25
N ASP A 105 34.16 -20.40 -8.22
CA ASP A 105 35.59 -20.34 -8.57
C ASP A 105 36.40 -19.41 -7.64
N GLY A 106 35.73 -18.72 -6.70
CA GLY A 106 36.35 -17.77 -5.78
C GLY A 106 36.83 -16.47 -6.41
N GLN A 107 36.50 -16.20 -7.69
CA GLN A 107 36.99 -15.02 -8.42
C GLN A 107 36.12 -13.78 -8.23
N GLY A 108 34.97 -13.90 -7.56
CA GLY A 108 34.08 -12.77 -7.33
C GLY A 108 32.76 -13.15 -6.66
N SER A 109 31.85 -12.18 -6.64
CA SER A 109 30.49 -12.32 -6.11
C SER A 109 29.53 -11.40 -6.87
N THR A 110 28.29 -11.81 -7.05
CA THR A 110 27.21 -10.91 -7.50
C THR A 110 26.46 -10.36 -6.29
N LEU A 111 26.07 -9.09 -6.37
CA LEU A 111 25.16 -8.45 -5.43
C LEU A 111 23.85 -8.21 -6.14
N GLU A 112 22.78 -8.81 -5.65
CA GLU A 112 21.46 -8.81 -6.28
C GLU A 112 20.41 -8.25 -5.31
N ARG A 113 19.37 -7.64 -5.86
CA ARG A 113 18.18 -7.25 -5.11
C ARG A 113 17.06 -8.23 -5.42
N GLU A 114 16.45 -8.76 -4.37
CA GLU A 114 15.25 -9.59 -4.47
C GLU A 114 14.07 -8.91 -3.77
N TRP A 115 12.86 -9.21 -4.24
CA TRP A 115 11.64 -8.76 -3.57
C TRP A 115 11.50 -9.42 -2.21
N ASP A 116 11.24 -8.62 -1.17
CA ASP A 116 11.11 -9.08 0.21
C ASP A 116 9.96 -8.36 0.92
N SER A 117 9.63 -8.77 2.13
CA SER A 117 8.62 -8.16 2.98
C SER A 117 9.23 -7.61 4.26
N CYS A 118 8.77 -6.43 4.70
CA CYS A 118 9.09 -5.94 6.04
C CYS A 118 8.56 -6.80 7.20
N PHE A 119 7.78 -7.85 6.90
CA PHE A 119 7.38 -8.89 7.86
C PHE A 119 8.34 -10.08 7.94
N THR A 120 9.24 -10.25 6.97
CA THR A 120 10.29 -11.28 7.00
C THR A 120 11.27 -10.99 8.13
N GLU A 121 11.69 -12.02 8.87
CA GLU A 121 12.63 -11.87 9.99
C GLU A 121 13.96 -11.25 9.55
N GLY A 122 14.50 -11.72 8.42
CA GLY A 122 15.75 -11.24 7.83
C GLY A 122 15.73 -9.76 7.43
N HIS A 123 14.56 -9.20 7.12
CA HIS A 123 14.43 -7.81 6.66
C HIS A 123 14.88 -6.77 7.68
N SER A 124 14.89 -7.13 8.97
CA SER A 124 15.32 -6.24 10.05
C SER A 124 16.67 -6.60 10.64
N TYR A 125 17.38 -7.56 10.05
CA TYR A 125 18.66 -8.05 10.56
C TYR A 125 19.76 -7.01 10.32
N LEU A 126 20.27 -6.42 11.40
CA LEU A 126 21.33 -5.43 11.35
C LEU A 126 22.27 -5.66 12.53
N ALA A 127 23.58 -5.52 12.31
CA ALA A 127 24.59 -5.64 13.37
C ALA A 127 24.50 -6.94 14.20
N GLY A 128 24.08 -8.05 13.59
CA GLY A 128 24.05 -9.37 14.22
C GLY A 128 22.77 -9.74 14.96
N HIS A 129 21.72 -8.93 14.88
CA HIS A 129 20.41 -9.30 15.44
C HIS A 129 19.25 -8.66 14.66
N PRO A 130 18.03 -9.23 14.70
CA PRO A 130 16.84 -8.55 14.18
C PRO A 130 16.49 -7.34 15.06
N ILE A 131 16.18 -6.21 14.44
CA ILE A 131 15.64 -5.02 15.13
C ILE A 131 14.13 -5.16 15.37
N ARG A 132 13.43 -5.88 14.49
CA ARG A 132 11.99 -6.15 14.55
C ARG A 132 11.76 -7.65 14.71
N ASP A 133 12.15 -8.13 15.88
CA ASP A 133 12.06 -9.53 16.32
C ASP A 133 10.62 -10.02 16.55
N ASP A 134 9.66 -9.12 16.81
CA ASP A 134 8.25 -9.49 17.06
C ASP A 134 7.25 -8.94 16.00
N THR A 135 6.08 -9.56 15.93
CA THR A 135 4.99 -9.19 15.01
C THR A 135 4.51 -7.76 15.23
N LYS A 136 4.44 -7.27 16.48
CA LYS A 136 4.01 -5.90 16.81
C LYS A 136 4.94 -4.87 16.17
N LYS A 137 6.25 -5.04 16.31
CA LYS A 137 7.27 -4.15 15.73
C LYS A 137 7.20 -4.16 14.20
N ARG A 138 6.99 -5.33 13.58
CA ARG A 138 6.84 -5.48 12.12
C ARG A 138 5.56 -4.80 11.62
N TYR A 139 4.42 -5.09 12.23
CA TYR A 139 3.14 -4.48 11.86
C TYR A 139 3.16 -2.96 12.05
N ARG A 140 3.69 -2.48 13.19
CA ARG A 140 3.85 -1.04 13.46
C ARG A 140 4.73 -0.39 12.41
N GLN A 141 5.88 -0.99 12.07
CA GLN A 141 6.75 -0.48 11.00
C GLN A 141 6.02 -0.41 9.65
N TRP A 142 5.29 -1.47 9.27
CA TRP A 142 4.53 -1.50 8.03
C TRP A 142 3.50 -0.38 7.97
N LEU A 143 2.70 -0.22 9.03
CA LEU A 143 1.61 0.77 9.06
C LEU A 143 2.16 2.19 9.09
N THR A 144 3.09 2.49 10.01
CA THR A 144 3.67 3.84 10.14
C THR A 144 4.51 4.21 8.94
N HIS A 145 5.18 3.27 8.27
CA HIS A 145 5.84 3.56 7.01
C HIS A 145 4.80 3.97 5.96
N LYS A 146 3.80 3.10 5.75
CA LYS A 146 2.81 3.23 4.67
C LYS A 146 1.97 4.51 4.72
N VAL A 147 1.41 4.86 5.88
CA VAL A 147 0.50 6.03 6.02
C VAL A 147 1.12 7.18 6.81
N GLY A 148 2.32 6.98 7.35
CA GLY A 148 3.03 7.98 8.15
C GLY A 148 4.27 8.50 7.43
N SER A 149 5.42 7.86 7.63
CA SER A 149 6.72 8.37 7.16
C SER A 149 6.86 8.44 5.64
N TRP A 150 5.93 7.87 4.87
CA TRP A 150 5.82 8.13 3.43
C TRP A 150 5.71 9.63 3.12
N PHE A 151 5.03 10.40 3.99
CA PHE A 151 4.96 11.85 3.89
C PHE A 151 6.33 12.53 4.01
N ASP A 152 7.25 11.96 4.77
CA ASP A 152 8.59 12.52 4.96
C ASP A 152 9.46 12.27 3.71
N GLN A 153 9.13 11.26 2.89
CA GLN A 153 9.87 10.89 1.68
C GLN A 153 9.25 11.47 0.38
N PHE A 154 7.93 11.48 0.30
CA PHE A 154 7.19 11.73 -0.95
C PHE A 154 6.08 12.77 -0.82
N ASP A 155 5.94 13.40 0.36
CA ASP A 155 4.88 14.38 0.65
C ASP A 155 3.44 13.87 0.39
N THR A 156 3.26 12.55 0.45
CA THR A 156 1.97 11.89 0.28
C THR A 156 1.94 10.58 1.06
N SER A 157 0.74 10.04 1.27
CA SER A 157 0.55 8.70 1.84
C SER A 157 0.89 7.62 0.83
N GLY A 158 1.55 6.55 1.29
CA GLY A 158 1.76 5.33 0.49
C GLY A 158 0.52 4.46 0.38
N CYS A 159 -0.56 4.74 1.12
CA CYS A 159 -1.82 4.05 0.99
C CYS A 159 -2.76 4.81 0.03
N VAL A 160 -3.11 4.17 -1.09
CA VAL A 160 -4.04 4.73 -2.08
C VAL A 160 -5.50 4.28 -1.88
N GLY A 161 -5.82 3.62 -0.76
CA GLY A 161 -7.19 3.18 -0.46
C GLY A 161 -7.68 1.97 -1.26
N CYS A 162 -6.82 1.25 -1.99
CA CYS A 162 -7.25 0.14 -2.87
C CYS A 162 -7.79 -1.12 -2.19
N GLY A 163 -7.75 -1.22 -0.86
CA GLY A 163 -8.31 -2.35 -0.09
C GLY A 163 -7.62 -3.72 -0.23
N ARG A 164 -6.68 -3.92 -1.17
CA ARG A 164 -6.06 -5.24 -1.45
C ARG A 164 -5.45 -5.91 -0.22
N CYS A 165 -4.81 -5.15 0.67
CA CYS A 165 -4.21 -5.71 1.87
C CYS A 165 -5.26 -6.25 2.87
N ILE A 166 -6.49 -5.71 2.83
CA ILE A 166 -7.63 -6.16 3.64
C ILE A 166 -8.19 -7.45 3.02
N THR A 167 -8.47 -7.44 1.72
CA THR A 167 -9.03 -8.59 0.97
C THR A 167 -8.19 -9.86 1.10
N TRP A 168 -6.86 -9.71 1.09
CA TRP A 168 -5.92 -10.85 1.13
C TRP A 168 -5.37 -11.17 2.52
N CYS A 169 -5.90 -10.53 3.57
CA CYS A 169 -5.51 -10.86 4.94
C CYS A 169 -6.24 -12.14 5.39
N PRO A 170 -5.52 -13.25 5.69
CA PRO A 170 -6.15 -14.51 6.07
C PRO A 170 -6.88 -14.46 7.42
N VAL A 171 -6.59 -13.46 8.25
CA VAL A 171 -7.18 -13.24 9.58
C VAL A 171 -8.05 -11.98 9.64
N GLY A 172 -8.37 -11.38 8.49
CA GLY A 172 -9.30 -10.25 8.41
C GLY A 172 -8.84 -8.95 9.08
N ILE A 173 -7.54 -8.67 9.14
CA ILE A 173 -7.04 -7.37 9.62
C ILE A 173 -7.41 -6.28 8.61
N ASP A 174 -8.18 -5.29 9.08
CA ASP A 174 -8.54 -4.11 8.31
C ASP A 174 -7.75 -2.89 8.78
N ILE A 175 -6.84 -2.42 7.93
CA ILE A 175 -6.01 -1.24 8.20
C ILE A 175 -6.81 0.01 8.58
N THR A 176 -8.00 0.20 7.99
CA THR A 176 -8.84 1.37 8.27
C THR A 176 -9.41 1.32 9.68
N GLU A 177 -9.76 0.13 10.16
CA GLU A 177 -10.23 -0.09 11.53
C GLU A 177 -9.09 0.09 12.53
N GLU A 178 -7.89 -0.40 12.21
CA GLU A 178 -6.72 -0.23 13.09
C GLU A 178 -6.31 1.24 13.20
N LEU A 179 -6.37 1.98 12.09
CA LEU A 179 -6.12 3.42 12.09
C LEU A 179 -7.19 4.19 12.87
N ALA A 180 -8.47 3.85 12.70
CA ALA A 180 -9.58 4.47 13.43
C ALA A 180 -9.46 4.24 14.94
N ALA A 181 -9.08 3.03 15.35
CA ALA A 181 -8.87 2.69 16.75
C ALA A 181 -7.73 3.51 17.40
N ILE A 182 -6.67 3.82 16.63
CA ILE A 182 -5.55 4.62 17.14
C ILE A 182 -5.85 6.13 17.07
N SER A 183 -6.55 6.60 16.04
CA SER A 183 -6.85 8.02 15.85
C SER A 183 -8.06 8.50 16.66
N GLY A 184 -8.96 7.61 17.04
CA GLY A 184 -10.26 7.95 17.63
C GLY A 184 -11.27 8.51 16.62
N GLU A 185 -10.94 8.54 15.33
CA GLU A 185 -11.80 9.02 14.25
C GLU A 185 -12.42 7.84 13.49
N SER A 186 -13.67 7.99 13.05
CA SER A 186 -14.38 6.96 12.29
C SER A 186 -13.69 6.64 10.95
N ASN A 187 -13.61 5.34 10.64
CA ASN A 187 -13.26 4.85 9.30
C ASN A 187 -14.47 4.70 8.38
N VAL A 188 -15.68 5.06 8.79
CA VAL A 188 -16.86 5.03 7.91
C VAL A 188 -16.79 6.20 6.95
N ARG A 189 -16.98 5.92 5.65
CA ARG A 189 -17.15 6.96 4.65
C ARG A 189 -18.62 7.41 4.67
N GLU A 190 -18.87 8.64 5.10
CA GLU A 190 -20.20 9.23 4.98
C GLU A 190 -20.50 9.51 3.49
N THR A 191 -21.55 8.89 2.96
CA THR A 191 -22.07 9.22 1.63
C THR A 191 -22.69 10.61 1.69
N LYS A 192 -22.14 11.55 0.93
CA LYS A 192 -22.78 12.84 0.64
C LYS A 192 -23.94 12.64 -0.33
#